data_AF-A0A7C2H7B9-F1
#
_entry.id   AF-A0A7C2H7B9-F1
#
_cell.length_a   1.000
_cell.length_b   1.000
_cell.length_c   1.000
_cell.angle_alpha   90.00
_cell.angle_beta   90.00
_cell.angle_gamma   90.00
#
_symmetry.space_group_name_H-M   'P 1'
#
loop_
_entity.id
_entity.type
_entity.pdbx_description
1 polymer ?
#
loop_
_entity_poly.entity_id
_entity_poly.type
_entity_poly.pdbx_seq_one_letter_code
_entity_poly.pdbx_strand_id
1 'polypeptide(L)'
;EIKIVYLENYDLETAAKVIAGVDVWLNTPHPPFEASGTSGMKAAHNGVVNFSVLDGWWIEGWIEGITGWSIGPHPEERISQEERNSREIDDLYNKLEYIIAPMFYAKRDEWIRAMKNSIGKIAYYFNSHRMMRRYVIEAYF
;
A
#
# COMPACT_ATOMS: atom_id res chain seq x y z
N GLU A 1 1.41 -1.23 26.20
CA GLU A 1 2.25 -2.31 25.65
C GLU A 1 1.85 -2.55 24.20
N ILE A 2 2.81 -2.61 23.27
CA ILE A 2 2.54 -2.89 21.84
C ILE A 2 2.61 -4.40 21.65
N LYS A 3 1.53 -5.01 21.15
CA LYS A 3 1.49 -6.45 20.85
C LYS A 3 2.11 -6.69 19.49
N ILE A 4 3.07 -7.62 19.43
CA ILE A 4 3.77 -7.99 18.19
C ILE A 4 3.67 -9.50 18.04
N VAL A 5 3.35 -9.96 16.83
CA VAL A 5 3.23 -11.39 16.49
C VAL A 5 3.96 -11.66 15.19
N TYR A 6 4.72 -12.75 15.13
CA TYR A 6 5.31 -13.27 13.90
C TYR A 6 4.43 -14.41 13.35
N LEU A 7 4.10 -14.36 12.06
CA LEU A 7 3.29 -15.38 11.40
C LEU A 7 4.20 -16.31 10.60
N GLU A 8 4.45 -17.49 11.15
CA GLU A 8 5.20 -18.54 10.47
C GLU A 8 4.41 -19.17 9.32
N ASN A 9 5.12 -19.68 8.30
CA ASN A 9 4.54 -20.42 7.18
C ASN A 9 3.43 -19.68 6.42
N TYR A 10 3.65 -18.39 6.15
CA TYR A 10 2.71 -17.57 5.39
C TYR A 10 2.44 -18.15 3.99
N ASP A 11 1.21 -18.56 3.76
CA ASP A 11 0.72 -19.16 2.53
C ASP A 11 -0.58 -18.48 2.05
N LEU A 12 -1.23 -19.05 1.03
CA LEU A 12 -2.46 -18.46 0.48
C LEU A 12 -3.64 -18.49 1.46
N GLU A 13 -3.73 -19.50 2.32
CA GLU A 13 -4.81 -19.59 3.31
C GLU A 13 -4.64 -18.51 4.38
N THR A 14 -3.42 -18.36 4.88
CA THR A 14 -3.06 -17.33 5.86
C THR A 14 -3.20 -15.94 5.25
N ALA A 15 -2.74 -15.75 4.01
CA ALA A 15 -2.91 -14.51 3.27
C ALA A 15 -4.39 -14.08 3.17
N ALA A 16 -5.29 -15.01 2.84
CA ALA A 16 -6.71 -14.71 2.73
C ALA A 16 -7.30 -14.18 4.05
N LYS A 17 -6.87 -14.74 5.19
CA LYS A 17 -7.32 -14.30 6.52
C LYS A 17 -6.72 -12.95 6.90
N VAL A 18 -5.41 -12.77 6.70
CA VAL A 18 -4.71 -11.52 7.06
C VAL A 18 -5.22 -10.36 6.23
N ILE A 19 -5.27 -10.51 4.91
CA ILE A 19 -5.66 -9.45 3.98
C ILE A 19 -7.10 -8.96 4.24
N ALA A 20 -8.00 -9.85 4.68
CA ALA A 20 -9.37 -9.46 5.01
C ALA A 20 -9.53 -8.85 6.42
N GLY A 21 -8.53 -9.01 7.29
CA GLY A 21 -8.62 -8.65 8.71
C GLY A 21 -7.77 -7.46 9.16
N VAL A 22 -6.78 -7.04 8.37
CA VAL A 22 -5.91 -5.90 8.73
C VAL A 22 -6.49 -4.57 8.26
N ASP A 23 -6.19 -3.50 8.97
CA ASP A 23 -6.63 -2.15 8.62
C ASP A 23 -5.62 -1.42 7.70
N VAL A 24 -4.33 -1.67 7.89
CA VAL A 24 -3.22 -1.06 7.15
C VAL A 24 -2.35 -2.16 6.55
N TRP A 25 -2.07 -2.04 5.25
CA TRP A 25 -1.12 -2.89 4.53
C TRP A 25 0.20 -2.14 4.35
N LEU A 26 1.24 -2.55 5.08
CA LEU A 26 2.55 -1.88 5.11
C LEU A 26 3.55 -2.55 4.17
N ASN A 27 4.17 -1.76 3.30
CA ASN A 27 5.24 -2.20 2.39
C ASN A 27 6.43 -1.24 2.46
N THR A 28 7.62 -1.77 2.78
CA THR A 28 8.87 -1.00 2.83
C THR A 28 9.94 -1.65 1.93
N PRO A 29 9.68 -1.79 0.61
CA PRO A 29 10.71 -2.25 -0.31
C PRO A 29 11.89 -1.27 -0.32
N HIS A 30 13.07 -1.74 -0.71
CA HIS A 30 14.16 -0.86 -1.08
C HIS A 30 13.98 -0.43 -2.54
N PRO A 31 13.78 0.86 -2.84
CA PRO A 31 13.67 1.30 -4.23
C PRO A 31 14.99 1.14 -4.99
N PRO A 32 14.97 0.83 -6.30
CA PRO A 32 13.81 0.51 -7.15
C PRO A 32 13.64 -1.01 -7.36
N PHE A 33 13.75 -1.82 -6.30
CA PHE A 33 13.81 -3.28 -6.41
C PHE A 33 12.45 -3.97 -6.45
N GLU A 34 11.36 -3.23 -6.28
CA GLU A 34 10.01 -3.76 -6.46
C GLU A 34 9.46 -3.40 -7.85
N ALA A 35 9.37 -4.39 -8.75
CA ALA A 35 8.83 -4.15 -10.09
C ALA A 35 7.31 -3.90 -10.08
N SER A 36 6.57 -4.51 -9.14
CA SER A 36 5.12 -4.35 -9.03
C SER A 36 4.66 -4.54 -7.58
N GLY A 37 4.05 -5.66 -7.22
CA GLY A 37 3.55 -5.93 -5.87
C GLY A 37 2.04 -6.19 -5.85
N THR A 38 1.61 -7.46 -5.96
CA THR A 38 0.17 -7.77 -6.06
C THR A 38 -0.54 -7.85 -4.70
N SER A 39 0.19 -7.91 -3.58
CA SER A 39 -0.41 -8.02 -2.25
C SER A 39 -1.16 -6.76 -1.83
N GLY A 40 -0.60 -5.57 -2.09
CA GLY A 40 -1.29 -4.30 -1.83
C GLY A 40 -2.54 -4.11 -2.69
N MET A 41 -2.52 -4.65 -3.93
CA MET A 41 -3.71 -4.70 -4.79
C MET A 41 -4.81 -5.57 -4.18
N LYS A 42 -4.45 -6.75 -3.63
CA LYS A 42 -5.39 -7.65 -2.93
C LYS A 42 -5.96 -7.01 -1.66
N ALA A 43 -5.12 -6.30 -0.90
CA ALA A 43 -5.52 -5.54 0.28
C ALA A 43 -6.58 -4.49 -0.08
N ALA A 44 -6.38 -3.75 -1.16
CA ALA A 44 -7.34 -2.74 -1.60
C ALA A 44 -8.73 -3.30 -1.96
N HIS A 45 -8.81 -4.54 -2.47
CA HIS A 45 -10.10 -5.20 -2.72
C HIS A 45 -10.90 -5.46 -1.44
N ASN A 46 -10.23 -5.53 -0.30
CA ASN A 46 -10.84 -5.71 1.01
C ASN A 46 -11.04 -4.39 1.76
N GLY A 47 -10.82 -3.25 1.09
CA GLY A 47 -10.92 -1.92 1.72
C GLY A 47 -9.77 -1.59 2.66
N VAL A 48 -8.71 -2.41 2.69
CA VAL A 48 -7.50 -2.12 3.45
C VAL A 48 -6.77 -0.93 2.84
N VAL A 49 -6.24 -0.06 3.68
CA VAL A 49 -5.51 1.13 3.25
C VAL A 49 -4.03 0.79 3.11
N ASN A 50 -3.42 1.20 1.99
CA ASN A 50 -2.00 0.95 1.74
C ASN A 50 -1.13 2.05 2.38
N PHE A 51 -0.01 1.65 2.95
CA PHE A 51 1.03 2.54 3.45
C PHE A 51 2.38 2.00 2.98
N SER A 52 2.97 2.64 1.98
CA SER A 52 4.09 2.03 1.26
C SER A 52 5.08 3.06 0.72
N VAL A 53 6.35 2.65 0.62
CA VAL A 53 7.34 3.36 -0.19
C VAL A 53 6.87 3.43 -1.65
N LEU A 54 7.14 4.54 -2.33
CA LEU A 54 6.78 4.77 -3.74
C LEU A 54 7.69 3.99 -4.68
N ASP A 55 7.44 2.69 -4.76
CA ASP A 55 8.08 1.76 -5.69
C ASP A 55 7.03 0.82 -6.34
N GLY A 56 7.39 0.23 -7.47
CA GLY A 56 6.55 -0.74 -8.19
C GLY A 56 5.14 -0.24 -8.49
N TRP A 57 4.14 -1.05 -8.12
CA TRP A 57 2.74 -0.77 -8.40
C TRP A 57 2.20 0.45 -7.66
N TRP A 58 2.81 0.78 -6.52
CA TRP A 58 2.27 1.81 -5.63
C TRP A 58 2.35 3.18 -6.28
N ILE A 59 3.35 3.42 -7.14
CA ILE A 59 3.47 4.65 -7.94
C ILE A 59 2.22 4.88 -8.81
N GLU A 60 1.60 3.82 -9.32
CA GLU A 60 0.38 3.90 -10.13
C GLU A 60 -0.91 4.05 -9.30
N GLY A 61 -0.94 3.48 -8.09
CA GLY A 61 -2.13 3.40 -7.24
C GLY A 61 -2.22 4.46 -6.14
N TRP A 62 -1.12 5.15 -5.86
CA TRP A 62 -1.00 6.11 -4.78
C TRP A 62 -1.64 7.46 -5.11
N ILE A 63 -2.49 7.91 -4.20
CA ILE A 63 -2.97 9.28 -4.10
C ILE A 63 -2.95 9.64 -2.62
N GLU A 64 -2.03 10.52 -2.23
CA GLU A 64 -1.74 10.85 -0.83
C GLU A 64 -3.01 11.21 -0.04
N GLY A 65 -3.23 10.52 1.08
CA GLY A 65 -4.37 10.72 1.98
C GLY A 65 -5.73 10.31 1.40
N ILE A 66 -5.78 9.82 0.15
CA ILE A 66 -7.02 9.38 -0.51
C ILE A 66 -7.04 7.86 -0.62
N THR A 67 -6.06 7.25 -1.28
CA THR A 67 -5.97 5.78 -1.45
C THR A 67 -5.03 5.12 -0.44
N GLY A 68 -4.22 5.93 0.24
CA GLY A 68 -3.22 5.51 1.21
C GLY A 68 -2.18 6.60 1.42
N TRP A 69 -1.03 6.20 1.94
CA TRP A 69 0.08 7.11 2.21
C TRP A 69 1.38 6.57 1.62
N SER A 70 2.20 7.47 1.09
CA SER A 70 3.57 7.12 0.70
C SER A 70 4.50 7.05 1.92
N ILE A 71 5.67 6.44 1.76
CA ILE A 71 6.78 6.54 2.70
C ILE A 71 7.98 7.11 1.94
N GLY A 72 8.53 8.20 2.47
CA GLY A 72 9.75 8.80 1.98
C GLY A 72 9.58 9.67 0.72
N PRO A 73 10.71 10.07 0.11
CA PRO A 73 10.73 11.02 -1.00
C PRO A 73 10.30 10.37 -2.31
N HIS A 74 9.86 11.21 -3.26
CA HIS A 74 9.46 10.75 -4.58
C HIS A 74 10.64 10.03 -5.28
N PRO A 75 10.39 8.97 -6.07
CA PRO A 75 11.46 8.22 -6.75
C PRO A 75 12.30 9.09 -7.71
N GLU A 76 11.74 10.18 -8.23
CA GLU A 76 12.47 11.11 -9.12
C GLU A 76 13.42 12.07 -8.39
N GLU A 77 13.35 12.16 -7.06
CA GLU A 77 14.25 13.01 -6.28
C GLU A 77 15.66 12.45 -6.28
N ARG A 78 16.62 13.24 -6.77
CA ARG A 78 18.05 12.92 -6.78
C ARG A 78 18.70 13.29 -5.45
N ILE A 79 18.65 12.37 -4.52
CA ILE A 79 19.24 12.48 -3.17
C ILE A 79 20.16 11.30 -2.89
N SER A 80 21.00 11.40 -1.85
CA SER A 80 21.82 10.27 -1.43
C SER A 80 20.96 9.15 -0.83
N GLN A 81 21.49 7.92 -0.83
CA GLN A 81 20.80 6.79 -0.19
C GLN A 81 20.61 7.01 1.32
N GLU A 82 21.59 7.63 1.98
CA GLU A 82 21.52 7.95 3.41
C GLU A 82 20.42 8.97 3.70
N GLU A 83 20.29 10.01 2.86
CA GLU A 83 19.21 10.98 2.98
C GLU A 83 17.84 10.34 2.72
N ARG A 84 17.74 9.47 1.71
CA ARG A 84 16.50 8.72 1.42
C ARG A 84 16.08 7.87 2.61
N ASN A 85 17.00 7.07 3.16
CA ASN A 85 16.72 6.21 4.31
C ASN A 85 16.28 7.03 5.53
N SER A 86 16.95 8.16 5.80
CA SER A 86 16.56 9.04 6.91
C SER A 86 15.15 9.56 6.74
N ARG A 87 14.79 10.04 5.54
CA ARG A 87 13.44 10.56 5.25
C ARG A 87 12.38 9.46 5.27
N GLU A 88 12.68 8.25 4.78
CA GLU A 88 11.77 7.10 4.87
C GLU A 88 11.45 6.74 6.32
N ILE A 89 12.46 6.73 7.19
CA ILE A 89 12.29 6.46 8.62
C ILE A 89 11.44 7.54 9.29
N ASP A 90 11.79 8.81 9.07
CA ASP A 90 11.06 9.94 9.67
C ASP A 90 9.61 9.96 9.20
N ASP A 91 9.37 9.76 7.91
CA ASP A 91 8.03 9.78 7.32
C ASP A 91 7.20 8.58 7.79
N LEU A 92 7.81 7.39 7.91
CA LEU A 92 7.16 6.20 8.45
C LEU A 92 6.59 6.47 9.85
N TYR A 93 7.42 6.97 10.76
CA TYR A 93 6.99 7.22 12.15
C TYR A 93 6.03 8.40 12.25
N ASN A 94 6.32 9.52 11.58
CA ASN A 94 5.48 10.71 11.64
C ASN A 94 4.08 10.46 11.07
N LYS A 95 3.96 9.74 9.95
CA LYS A 95 2.64 9.40 9.40
C LYS A 95 1.88 8.44 10.31
N LEU A 96 2.54 7.45 10.92
CA LEU A 96 1.87 6.58 11.89
C LEU A 96 1.36 7.35 13.10
N GLU A 97 2.21 8.18 13.71
CA GLU A 97 1.91 8.88 14.95
C GLU A 97 0.89 10.01 14.76
N TYR A 98 1.06 10.84 13.73
CA TYR A 98 0.30 12.08 13.60
C TYR A 98 -0.86 12.01 12.60
N ILE A 99 -0.89 11.01 11.72
CA ILE A 99 -1.91 10.91 10.66
C ILE A 99 -2.73 9.62 10.79
N ILE A 100 -2.10 8.46 10.63
CA ILE A 100 -2.77 7.17 10.45
C ILE A 100 -3.42 6.72 11.76
N ALA A 101 -2.68 6.65 12.87
CA ALA A 101 -3.24 6.19 14.14
C ALA A 101 -4.33 7.15 14.67
N PRO A 102 -4.15 8.49 14.69
CA PRO A 102 -5.20 9.41 15.10
C PRO A 102 -6.46 9.30 14.24
N MET A 103 -6.31 9.16 12.91
CA MET A 103 -7.45 9.00 12.01
C MET A 103 -8.19 7.69 12.29
N PHE A 104 -7.47 6.58 12.44
CA PHE A 104 -8.05 5.27 12.71
C PHE A 104 -8.84 5.25 14.02
N TYR A 105 -8.27 5.76 15.11
CA TYR A 105 -8.89 5.68 16.44
C TYR A 105 -9.96 6.75 16.69
N ALA A 106 -9.80 7.96 16.15
CA ALA A 106 -10.67 9.09 16.50
C ALA A 106 -11.62 9.53 15.37
N LYS A 107 -11.40 9.09 14.12
CA LYS A 107 -12.08 9.63 12.94
C LYS A 107 -12.65 8.54 12.03
N ARG A 108 -13.60 7.77 12.57
CA ARG A 108 -14.24 6.63 11.90
C ARG A 108 -14.76 6.94 10.49
N ASP A 109 -15.42 8.08 10.29
CA ASP A 109 -15.98 8.42 8.98
C ASP A 109 -14.91 8.77 7.93
N GLU A 110 -13.79 9.35 8.37
CA GLU A 110 -12.62 9.58 7.50
C GLU A 110 -11.97 8.24 7.15
N TRP A 111 -11.82 7.32 8.11
CA TRP A 111 -11.30 5.98 7.84
C TRP A 111 -12.16 5.20 6.86
N ILE A 112 -13.48 5.16 7.06
CA ILE A 112 -14.42 4.52 6.12
C ILE A 112 -14.31 5.14 4.72
N ARG A 113 -14.07 6.44 4.63
CA ARG A 113 -13.85 7.11 3.35
C ARG A 113 -12.55 6.64 2.69
N ALA A 114 -11.47 6.50 3.44
CA ALA A 114 -10.21 5.94 2.96
C ALA A 114 -10.40 4.49 2.46
N MET A 115 -11.12 3.65 3.21
CA MET A 115 -11.45 2.28 2.79
C MET A 115 -12.24 2.26 1.48
N LYS A 116 -13.27 3.11 1.35
CA LYS A 116 -14.07 3.24 0.12
C LYS A 116 -13.24 3.72 -1.07
N ASN A 117 -12.30 4.65 -0.84
CA ASN A 117 -11.38 5.11 -1.86
C ASN A 117 -10.41 4.03 -2.30
N SER A 118 -9.89 3.22 -1.36
CA SER A 118 -9.05 2.06 -1.66
C SER A 118 -9.77 1.12 -2.63
N ILE A 119 -11.02 0.73 -2.34
CA ILE A 119 -11.83 -0.08 -3.25
C ILE A 119 -12.10 0.66 -4.58
N GLY A 120 -12.63 1.88 -4.49
CA GLY A 120 -13.16 2.61 -5.64
C GLY A 120 -12.10 3.10 -6.63
N LYS A 121 -10.85 3.26 -6.19
CA LYS A 121 -9.77 3.80 -7.03
C LYS A 121 -8.68 2.79 -7.34
N ILE A 122 -8.37 1.88 -6.40
CA ILE A 122 -7.36 0.85 -6.62
C ILE A 122 -8.03 -0.42 -7.17
N ALA A 123 -8.95 -1.04 -6.42
CA ALA A 123 -9.48 -2.36 -6.80
C ALA A 123 -10.16 -2.38 -8.18
N TYR A 124 -10.84 -1.28 -8.54
CA TYR A 124 -11.41 -1.12 -9.89
C TYR A 124 -10.36 -1.23 -11.01
N TYR A 125 -9.17 -0.66 -10.84
CA TYR A 125 -8.14 -0.59 -11.88
C TYR A 125 -7.21 -1.82 -11.85
N PHE A 126 -6.83 -2.28 -10.66
CA PHE A 126 -5.86 -3.36 -10.48
C PHE A 126 -6.55 -4.73 -10.38
N ASN A 127 -7.13 -5.19 -11.48
CA ASN A 127 -7.72 -6.53 -11.57
C ASN A 127 -7.17 -7.34 -12.75
N SER A 128 -7.17 -8.66 -12.62
CA SER A 128 -6.62 -9.58 -13.61
C SER A 128 -7.44 -9.61 -14.91
N HIS A 129 -8.74 -9.26 -14.89
CA HIS A 129 -9.55 -9.17 -16.11
C HIS A 129 -9.02 -8.07 -17.04
N ARG A 130 -8.71 -6.90 -16.47
CA ARG A 130 -8.09 -5.80 -17.21
C ARG A 130 -6.73 -6.21 -17.77
N MET A 131 -5.88 -6.82 -16.94
CA MET A 131 -4.57 -7.31 -17.36
C MET A 131 -4.70 -8.27 -18.56
N MET A 132 -5.50 -9.33 -18.42
CA MET A 132 -5.72 -10.33 -19.48
C MET A 132 -6.27 -9.70 -20.76
N ARG A 133 -7.23 -8.77 -20.65
CA ARG A 133 -7.76 -8.05 -21.81
C ARG A 133 -6.66 -7.31 -22.58
N ARG A 134 -5.77 -6.61 -21.88
CA ARG A 134 -4.65 -5.89 -22.53
C ARG A 134 -3.67 -6.85 -23.18
N TYR A 135 -3.31 -7.94 -22.52
CA TYR A 135 -2.44 -8.96 -23.12
C TYR A 135 -3.01 -9.52 -24.43
N VAL A 136 -4.31 -9.84 -24.45
CA VAL A 136 -4.96 -10.36 -25.65
C VAL A 136 -5.00 -9.32 -26.77
N ILE A 137 -5.36 -8.06 -26.48
CA ILE A 137 -5.60 -7.04 -27.51
C ILE A 137 -4.32 -6.35 -27.99
N GLU A 138 -3.30 -6.21 -27.14
CA GLU A 138 -2.14 -5.35 -27.39
C GLU A 138 -0.83 -6.12 -27.61
N ALA A 139 -0.76 -7.39 -27.19
CA ALA A 139 0.51 -8.14 -27.18
C ALA A 139 0.46 -9.47 -27.95
N TYR A 140 -0.62 -10.24 -27.81
CA TYR A 140 -0.72 -11.57 -28.43
C TYR A 140 -1.37 -11.57 -29.82
N PHE A 141 -2.25 -10.62 -30.10
CA PHE A 141 -2.89 -10.40 -31.41
C PHE A 141 -2.54 -9.01 -31.91
#